data_AF-A0A9P0CVC8-F1
#
_entry.id   AF-A0A9P0CVC8-F1
#
_cell.length_a   1.000
_cell.length_b   1.000
_cell.length_c   1.000
_cell.angle_alpha   90.00
_cell.angle_beta   90.00
_cell.angle_gamma   90.00
#
_symmetry.space_group_name_H-M   'P 1'
#
loop_
_entity.id
_entity.type
_entity.pdbx_description
1 polymer ?
#
loop_
_entity_poly.entity_id
_entity_poly.type
_entity_poly.pdbx_seq_one_letter_code
_entity_poly.pdbx_strand_id
1 'polypeptide(L)'
;MQRILAQERNDILLKVRCDSETKYWRVYDQFIPKYKTPLLASKVFSKHEAGAFDADPKMLAKVKLAIEAPPKMKIPWPETVSQCYGWFIEPLTDRDKRDPFMYFPRGSTEVSRLGGRVIAEKKRK
;
A
#
# COMPACT_ATOMS: atom_id res chain seq x y z
N MET A 1 23.78 0.36 -37.54
CA MET A 1 24.72 1.24 -36.82
C MET A 1 24.34 1.47 -35.35
N GLN A 2 23.13 1.97 -35.02
CA GLN A 2 22.77 2.29 -33.63
C GLN A 2 22.81 1.09 -32.63
N ARG A 3 22.46 -0.12 -33.07
CA ARG A 3 22.54 -1.34 -32.23
C ARG A 3 23.98 -1.75 -31.89
N ILE A 4 24.92 -1.51 -32.80
CA ILE A 4 26.34 -1.87 -32.61
C ILE A 4 26.96 -0.95 -31.57
N LEU A 5 26.70 0.36 -31.67
CA LEU A 5 27.15 1.36 -30.69
C LEU A 5 26.55 1.14 -29.29
N ALA A 6 25.30 0.70 -29.22
CA ALA A 6 24.66 0.35 -27.94
C ALA A 6 25.29 -0.89 -27.30
N GLN A 7 25.69 -1.87 -28.11
CA GLN A 7 26.35 -3.08 -27.65
C GLN A 7 27.75 -2.78 -27.10
N GLU A 8 28.56 -2.03 -27.86
CA GLU A 8 29.90 -1.63 -27.45
C GLU A 8 29.90 -0.84 -26.13
N ARG A 9 28.91 0.05 -25.95
CA ARG A 9 28.72 0.78 -24.69
C ARG A 9 28.40 -0.14 -23.51
N ASN A 10 27.56 -1.15 -23.72
CA ASN A 10 27.22 -2.12 -22.68
C ASN A 10 28.43 -2.97 -22.29
N ASP A 11 29.25 -3.37 -23.27
CA ASP A 11 30.45 -4.18 -23.05
C ASP A 11 31.50 -3.42 -22.20
N ILE A 12 31.67 -2.12 -22.45
CA ILE A 12 32.55 -1.26 -21.64
C ILE A 12 32.03 -1.16 -20.19
N LEU A 13 30.73 -0.97 -20.00
CA LEU A 13 30.13 -0.87 -18.66
C LEU A 13 30.26 -2.18 -17.88
N LEU A 14 30.05 -3.32 -18.55
CA LEU A 14 30.22 -4.64 -17.97
C LEU A 14 31.67 -4.87 -17.54
N LYS A 15 32.63 -4.47 -18.37
CA LYS A 15 34.06 -4.60 -18.05
C LYS A 15 34.44 -3.76 -16.83
N VAL A 16 34.03 -2.49 -16.78
CA VAL A 16 34.30 -1.61 -15.63
C VAL A 16 33.70 -2.18 -14.35
N ARG A 17 32.49 -2.75 -14.43
CA ARG A 17 31.83 -3.41 -13.30
C ARG A 17 32.62 -4.64 -12.85
N CYS A 18 32.97 -5.55 -13.75
CA CYS A 18 33.77 -6.74 -13.42
C CYS A 18 35.11 -6.37 -12.79
N ASP A 19 35.82 -5.37 -13.33
CA ASP A 19 37.10 -4.91 -12.78
C ASP A 19 36.93 -4.32 -11.37
N SER A 20 35.85 -3.57 -11.14
CA SER A 20 35.53 -3.03 -9.82
C SER A 20 35.16 -4.12 -8.81
N GLU A 21 34.32 -5.08 -9.20
CA GLU A 21 33.93 -6.21 -8.36
C GLU A 21 35.16 -7.04 -8.02
N THR A 22 36.00 -7.39 -8.99
CA THR A 22 37.23 -8.18 -8.76
C THR A 22 38.20 -7.46 -7.81
N LYS A 23 38.34 -6.13 -7.92
CA LYS A 23 39.25 -5.35 -7.08
C LYS A 23 38.78 -5.23 -5.63
N TYR A 24 37.47 -5.14 -5.40
CA TYR A 24 36.91 -4.86 -4.07
C TYR A 24 36.21 -6.06 -3.42
N TRP A 25 35.95 -7.13 -4.17
CA TRP A 25 35.39 -8.37 -3.64
C TRP A 25 36.43 -9.08 -2.79
N ARG A 26 36.16 -9.13 -1.49
CA ARG A 26 36.96 -9.91 -0.54
C ARG A 26 36.08 -11.06 -0.06
N VAL A 27 36.52 -12.28 -0.35
CA VAL A 27 35.92 -13.47 0.26
C VAL A 27 36.36 -13.48 1.72
N TYR A 28 35.40 -13.34 2.62
CA TYR A 28 35.66 -13.46 4.06
C TYR A 28 35.47 -14.93 4.44
N ASP A 29 36.57 -15.66 4.62
CA ASP A 29 36.52 -17.05 5.09
C ASP A 29 36.12 -17.16 6.58
N GLN A 30 36.34 -16.07 7.34
CA GLN A 30 36.00 -15.98 8.75
C GLN A 30 35.25 -14.68 9.03
N PHE A 31 34.13 -14.78 9.74
CA PHE A 31 33.35 -13.63 10.16
C PHE A 31 34.07 -12.87 11.28
N ILE A 32 34.61 -11.69 10.96
CA ILE A 32 35.20 -10.77 11.94
C ILE A 32 34.21 -9.64 12.21
N PRO A 33 33.54 -9.61 13.38
CA PRO A 33 32.58 -8.55 13.68
C PRO A 33 33.30 -7.21 13.83
N LYS A 34 32.99 -6.27 12.92
CA LYS A 34 33.49 -4.89 12.99
C LYS A 34 32.52 -4.01 13.78
N TYR A 35 32.75 -3.87 15.08
CA TYR A 35 31.88 -3.11 15.99
C TYR A 35 31.91 -1.59 15.79
N LYS A 36 32.90 -1.04 15.06
CA LYS A 36 33.07 0.40 14.82
C LYS A 36 32.50 0.89 13.48
N THR A 37 32.09 -0.02 12.60
CA THR A 37 31.46 0.37 11.33
C THR A 37 29.97 0.63 11.55
N PRO A 38 29.41 1.73 11.01
CA PRO A 38 27.98 1.94 11.03
C PRO A 38 27.30 0.76 10.30
N LEU A 39 26.22 0.25 10.89
CA LEU A 39 25.44 -0.82 10.30
C LEU A 39 24.86 -0.32 8.96
N LEU A 40 25.29 -0.93 7.85
CA LEU A 40 24.79 -0.61 6.50
C LEU A 40 23.29 -0.93 6.36
N ALA A 41 22.82 -1.93 7.08
CA ALA A 41 21.41 -2.24 7.25
C ALA A 41 21.23 -2.76 8.68
N SER A 42 20.46 -2.05 9.51
CA SER A 42 19.99 -2.61 10.77
C SER A 42 19.11 -3.82 10.48
N LYS A 43 19.14 -4.82 11.34
CA LYS A 43 18.24 -5.96 11.25
C LYS A 43 16.80 -5.43 11.27
N VAL A 44 16.09 -5.56 10.14
CA VAL A 44 14.79 -4.92 9.85
C VAL A 44 13.73 -5.15 10.96
N PHE A 45 13.87 -6.23 11.74
CA PHE A 45 12.94 -6.60 12.82
C PHE A 45 13.53 -6.50 14.24
N SER A 46 14.75 -6.00 14.42
CA SER A 46 15.33 -5.85 15.75
C SER A 46 14.77 -4.60 16.42
N LYS A 47 13.85 -4.79 17.38
CA LYS A 47 13.33 -3.69 18.22
C LYS A 47 14.44 -2.90 18.94
N HIS A 48 15.58 -3.54 19.20
CA HIS A 48 16.72 -2.94 19.90
C HIS A 48 17.68 -2.16 18.98
N GLU A 49 17.58 -2.33 17.65
CA GLU A 49 18.33 -1.53 16.66
C GLU A 49 17.47 -0.43 16.01
N ALA A 50 16.16 -0.45 16.23
CA ALA A 50 15.19 0.50 15.69
C ALA A 50 15.25 1.91 16.35
N GLY A 51 16.37 2.26 16.98
CA GLY A 51 16.53 3.50 17.75
C GLY A 51 17.09 4.69 16.98
N ALA A 52 17.37 4.58 15.67
CA ALA A 52 18.21 5.59 15.01
C ALA A 52 17.70 6.15 13.66
N PHE A 53 16.59 5.69 13.11
CA PHE A 53 16.07 6.27 11.88
C PHE A 53 14.55 6.37 11.95
N ASP A 54 14.07 7.50 12.49
CA ASP A 54 12.72 7.96 12.14
C ASP A 54 12.68 8.03 10.62
N ALA A 55 11.89 7.13 10.02
CA ALA A 55 11.69 7.13 8.58
C ALA A 55 11.22 8.53 8.16
N ASP A 56 11.77 9.08 7.08
CA ASP A 56 11.40 10.41 6.60
C ASP A 56 9.85 10.49 6.55
N PRO A 57 9.23 11.40 7.32
CA PRO A 57 7.78 11.47 7.42
C PRO A 57 7.12 11.68 6.06
N LYS A 58 7.82 12.30 5.09
CA LYS A 58 7.32 12.45 3.72
C LYS A 58 7.29 11.10 2.99
N MET A 59 8.29 10.26 3.16
CA MET A 59 8.34 8.92 2.58
C MET A 59 7.28 8.03 3.23
N LEU A 60 7.13 8.09 4.55
CA LEU A 60 6.10 7.34 5.27
C LEU A 60 4.69 7.75 4.84
N ALA A 61 4.44 9.04 4.64
CA ALA A 61 3.15 9.53 4.15
C ALA A 61 2.82 8.98 2.74
N LYS A 62 3.81 8.91 1.84
CA LYS A 62 3.63 8.32 0.52
C LYS A 62 3.35 6.82 0.59
N VAL A 63 4.03 6.09 1.46
CA VAL A 63 3.80 4.64 1.66
C VAL A 63 2.40 4.40 2.23
N LYS A 64 1.99 5.19 3.23
CA LYS A 64 0.63 5.13 3.78
C LYS A 64 -0.42 5.41 2.71
N LEU A 65 -0.25 6.47 1.93
CA LEU A 65 -1.14 6.78 0.81
C LEU A 65 -1.18 5.63 -0.21
N ALA A 66 -0.04 5.04 -0.56
CA ALA A 66 0.02 3.92 -1.49
C ALA A 66 -0.71 2.66 -0.97
N ILE A 67 -0.74 2.44 0.35
CA ILE A 67 -1.47 1.32 0.95
C ILE A 67 -2.97 1.64 1.05
N GLU A 68 -3.30 2.81 1.60
CA GLU A 68 -4.67 3.19 1.99
C GLU A 68 -5.49 3.77 0.84
N ALA A 69 -4.86 4.29 -0.21
CA ALA A 69 -5.60 4.94 -1.29
C ALA A 69 -6.50 3.93 -2.04
N PRO A 70 -7.75 4.32 -2.33
CA PRO A 70 -8.67 3.48 -3.06
C PRO A 70 -8.17 3.25 -4.50
N PRO A 71 -8.57 2.13 -5.15
CA PRO A 71 -8.16 1.83 -6.52
C PRO A 71 -8.36 2.99 -7.50
N LYS A 72 -9.47 3.73 -7.37
CA LYS A 72 -9.81 4.91 -8.19
C LYS A 72 -8.75 6.02 -8.18
N MET A 73 -7.92 6.12 -7.15
CA MET A 73 -6.82 7.09 -7.08
C MET A 73 -5.50 6.56 -7.67
N LYS A 74 -5.38 5.24 -7.88
CA LYS A 74 -4.15 4.59 -8.35
C LYS A 74 -4.19 4.29 -9.85
N ILE A 75 -5.37 3.95 -10.36
CA ILE A 75 -5.60 3.54 -11.74
C ILE A 75 -6.71 4.40 -12.37
N PRO A 76 -6.61 4.74 -13.66
CA PRO A 76 -7.57 5.63 -14.32
C PRO A 76 -8.93 4.95 -14.61
N TRP A 77 -8.96 3.62 -14.74
CA TRP A 77 -10.14 2.84 -15.09
C TRP A 77 -10.12 1.49 -14.36
N PRO A 78 -11.26 0.91 -13.93
CA PRO A 78 -11.29 -0.38 -13.27
C PRO A 78 -10.84 -1.48 -14.24
N GLU A 79 -9.91 -2.33 -13.79
CA GLU A 79 -9.36 -3.43 -14.58
C GLU A 79 -10.19 -4.71 -14.42
N THR A 80 -10.90 -4.85 -13.29
CA THR A 80 -11.70 -6.04 -12.96
C THR A 80 -13.17 -5.71 -12.76
N VAL A 81 -14.03 -6.70 -13.01
CA VAL A 81 -15.48 -6.58 -12.81
C VAL A 81 -15.82 -6.23 -11.35
N SER A 82 -15.06 -6.75 -10.38
CA SER A 82 -15.26 -6.44 -8.96
C SER A 82 -15.00 -4.96 -8.66
N GLN A 83 -13.98 -4.36 -9.30
CA GLN A 83 -13.69 -2.93 -9.15
C GLN A 83 -14.79 -2.05 -9.74
N CYS A 84 -15.44 -2.49 -10.83
CA CYS A 84 -16.52 -1.73 -11.47
C CYS A 84 -17.68 -1.42 -10.52
N TYR A 85 -18.06 -2.35 -9.63
CA TYR A 85 -19.18 -2.15 -8.69
C TYR A 85 -18.97 -0.98 -7.73
N GLY A 86 -17.72 -0.70 -7.34
CA GLY A 86 -17.38 0.39 -6.41
C GLY A 86 -16.79 1.63 -7.08
N TRP A 87 -16.71 1.65 -8.41
CA TRP A 87 -16.01 2.71 -9.15
C TRP A 87 -16.84 4.00 -9.26
N PHE A 88 -18.15 3.81 -9.46
CA PHE A 88 -19.14 4.88 -9.62
C PHE A 88 -20.00 4.98 -8.34
N ILE A 89 -19.46 5.67 -7.35
CA ILE A 89 -20.11 5.85 -6.02
C ILE A 89 -21.12 7.01 -6.07
N GLU A 90 -20.89 7.98 -6.95
CA GLU A 90 -21.80 9.07 -7.19
C GLU A 90 -23.07 8.53 -7.87
N PRO A 91 -24.25 8.81 -7.30
CA PRO A 91 -25.49 8.37 -7.92
C PRO A 91 -25.69 9.10 -9.25
N LEU A 92 -26.30 8.41 -10.22
CA LEU A 92 -26.60 8.98 -11.54
C LEU A 92 -27.51 10.23 -11.44
N THR A 93 -28.33 10.30 -10.40
CA THR A 93 -29.22 11.41 -10.11
C THR A 93 -29.02 11.84 -8.66
N ASP A 94 -29.07 13.14 -8.40
CA ASP A 94 -29.04 13.67 -7.04
C ASP A 94 -30.16 13.06 -6.21
N ARG A 95 -29.82 12.55 -5.03
CA ARG A 95 -30.80 12.03 -4.08
C ARG A 95 -31.50 13.20 -3.38
N ASP A 96 -32.54 13.73 -4.01
CA ASP A 96 -33.44 14.64 -3.31
C ASP A 96 -34.32 13.86 -2.33
N LYS A 97 -34.20 14.19 -1.03
CA LYS A 97 -35.01 13.59 0.04
C LYS A 97 -36.47 14.06 0.00
N ARG A 98 -36.77 15.06 -0.80
CA ARG A 98 -38.13 15.59 -0.99
C ARG A 98 -38.84 14.93 -2.18
N ASP A 99 -38.11 14.21 -3.04
CA ASP A 99 -38.70 13.54 -4.20
C ASP A 99 -39.47 12.29 -3.76
N PRO A 100 -40.82 12.29 -3.85
CA PRO A 100 -41.63 11.14 -3.47
C PRO A 100 -41.48 9.95 -4.41
N PHE A 101 -40.88 10.11 -5.60
CA PHE A 101 -40.67 9.03 -6.57
C PHE A 101 -39.32 8.32 -6.42
N MET A 102 -38.31 8.98 -5.84
CA MET A 102 -36.96 8.43 -5.70
C MET A 102 -36.53 8.21 -4.25
N TYR A 103 -37.19 8.84 -3.28
CA TYR A 103 -36.84 8.74 -1.87
C TYR A 103 -37.87 7.96 -1.06
N PHE A 104 -37.64 6.65 -0.92
CA PHE A 104 -38.46 5.76 -0.10
C PHE A 104 -37.71 5.30 1.15
N PRO A 105 -37.51 6.16 2.16
CA PRO A 105 -36.92 5.72 3.42
C PRO A 105 -37.85 4.68 4.05
N ARG A 106 -37.38 3.43 4.13
CA ARG A 106 -38.09 2.39 4.87
C ARG A 106 -37.95 2.70 6.35
N GLY A 107 -38.96 3.33 6.92
CA GLY A 107 -39.09 3.50 8.36
C GLY A 107 -39.23 2.14 9.07
N SER A 108 -39.12 2.16 10.40
CA SER A 108 -39.34 0.95 11.20
C SER A 108 -40.76 0.42 11.00
N THR A 109 -40.89 -0.84 10.59
CA THR A 109 -42.19 -1.54 10.55
C THR A 109 -42.61 -1.96 11.96
N GLU A 110 -43.90 -2.29 12.13
CA GLU A 110 -44.40 -2.80 13.43
C GLU A 110 -43.67 -4.08 13.85
N VAL A 111 -43.35 -4.96 12.90
CA VAL A 111 -42.59 -6.19 13.13
C VAL A 111 -41.17 -5.88 13.64
N SER A 112 -40.47 -4.93 13.01
CA SER A 112 -39.13 -4.52 13.46
C SER A 112 -39.17 -3.86 14.84
N ARG A 113 -40.21 -3.08 15.14
CA ARG A 113 -40.42 -2.47 16.47
C ARG A 113 -40.69 -3.52 17.54
N LEU A 114 -41.57 -4.48 17.27
CA LEU A 114 -41.91 -5.57 18.18
C LEU A 114 -40.68 -6.44 18.47
N GLY A 115 -39.95 -6.84 17.43
CA GLY A 115 -38.71 -7.61 17.57
C GLY A 115 -37.67 -6.89 18.43
N GLY A 116 -37.51 -5.58 18.23
CA GLY A 116 -36.63 -4.75 19.07
C GLY A 116 -37.03 -4.73 20.55
N ARG A 117 -38.33 -4.65 20.85
CA ARG A 117 -38.85 -4.71 22.23
C ARG A 117 -38.56 -6.06 22.89
N VAL A 118 -38.82 -7.17 22.19
CA VAL A 118 -38.55 -8.53 22.70
C VAL A 118 -37.07 -8.72 23.01
N ILE A 119 -36.17 -8.24 22.13
CA ILE A 119 -34.72 -8.31 22.36
C ILE A 119 -34.32 -7.44 23.57
N ALA A 120 -34.90 -6.25 23.73
CA ALA A 120 -34.62 -5.37 24.86
C ALA A 120 -35.09 -5.97 26.20
N GLU A 121 -36.27 -6.60 26.23
CA GLU A 121 -36.80 -7.30 27.40
C GLU A 121 -35.93 -8.51 27.78
N LYS A 122 -35.44 -9.27 26.79
CA LYS A 122 -34.53 -10.40 27.02
C LYS A 122 -33.18 -9.98 27.60
N LYS A 123 -32.66 -8.80 27.22
CA LYS A 123 -31.41 -8.25 27.78
C LYS A 123 -31.55 -7.70 29.21
N ARG A 124 -32.78 -7.42 29.68
CA ARG A 124 -33.05 -6.93 31.04
C ARG A 124 -33.18 -8.05 32.08
N LYS A 125 -33.34 -9.31 31.63
CA LYS A 125 -33.30 -10.50 32.47
C LYS A 125 -31.89 -11.07 32.49
#